data_AF-A0A969MHY2-F1
#
_entry.id   AF-A0A969MHY2-F1
#
_cell.length_a   1.000
_cell.length_b   1.000
_cell.length_c   1.000
_cell.angle_alpha   90.00
_cell.angle_beta   90.00
_cell.angle_gamma   90.00
#
_symmetry.space_group_name_H-M   'P 1'
#
loop_
_entity.id
_entity.type
_entity.pdbx_description
1 polymer ?
#
loop_
_entity_poly.entity_id
_entity_poly.type
_entity_poly.pdbx_seq_one_letter_code
_entity_poly.pdbx_strand_id
1 'polypeptide(L)' 'MQSALRITTKVLPGNKIEIQVPEAQEGDSVDVFVIFPEKVETKKRSVLDIIEEVHAKRPPKSAEEIDRQLREERSSWD' A
#
# COMPACT_ATOMS: atom_id res chain seq x y z
N MET A 1 -30.12 -9.76 12.45
CA MET A 1 -28.75 -9.23 12.21
C MET A 1 -28.11 -10.17 11.20
N GLN A 2 -27.69 -9.68 10.04
CA GLN A 2 -27.04 -10.52 9.02
C GLN A 2 -25.55 -10.62 9.36
N SER A 3 -25.10 -11.79 9.79
CA SER A 3 -23.71 -12.03 10.15
C SER A 3 -22.87 -12.15 8.88
N ALA A 4 -22.07 -11.12 8.57
CA ALA A 4 -21.14 -11.17 7.44
C ALA A 4 -19.81 -11.78 7.87
N LEU A 5 -19.46 -12.95 7.32
CA LEU A 5 -18.21 -13.64 7.61
C LEU A 5 -17.15 -13.26 6.55
N ARG A 6 -16.14 -12.46 6.94
CA ARG A 6 -15.02 -12.08 6.06
C ARG A 6 -13.85 -13.03 6.26
N ILE A 7 -13.64 -13.95 5.31
CA ILE A 7 -12.49 -14.87 5.29
C ILE A 7 -11.50 -14.44 4.21
N THR A 8 -10.23 -14.29 4.59
CA THR A 8 -9.13 -14.04 3.63
C THR A 8 -8.46 -15.37 3.31
N THR A 9 -8.50 -15.80 2.06
CA THR A 9 -7.91 -17.06 1.60
C THR A 9 -7.16 -16.86 0.28
N LYS A 10 -6.29 -17.80 -0.07
CA LYS A 10 -5.51 -17.77 -1.32
C LYS A 10 -6.21 -18.58 -2.39
N VAL A 11 -6.02 -18.18 -3.65
CA VAL A 11 -6.48 -18.95 -4.80
C VAL A 11 -5.58 -20.18 -4.97
N LEU A 12 -6.20 -21.36 -4.97
CA LEU A 12 -5.56 -22.65 -5.20
C LEU A 12 -5.40 -22.91 -6.72
N PRO A 13 -4.57 -23.89 -7.12
CA PRO A 13 -4.43 -24.27 -8.52
C PRO A 13 -5.78 -24.57 -9.20
N GLY A 14 -5.92 -24.13 -10.45
CA GLY A 14 -7.19 -24.24 -11.17
C GLY A 14 -8.20 -23.14 -10.84
N ASN A 15 -7.75 -22.00 -10.27
CA ASN A 15 -8.57 -20.84 -9.94
C ASN A 15 -9.69 -21.14 -8.92
N LYS A 16 -9.39 -21.99 -7.93
CA LYS A 16 -10.35 -22.44 -6.91
C LYS A 16 -10.12 -21.75 -5.57
N ILE A 17 -11.19 -21.60 -4.80
CA ILE A 17 -11.15 -21.09 -3.42
C ILE A 17 -11.90 -22.10 -2.55
N GLU A 18 -11.29 -22.52 -1.45
CA GLU A 18 -11.92 -23.37 -0.43
C GLU A 18 -12.16 -22.55 0.85
N ILE A 19 -13.39 -22.63 1.38
CA ILE A 19 -13.84 -21.90 2.55
C ILE A 19 -14.53 -22.91 3.47
N GLN A 20 -14.05 -23.02 4.71
CA GLN A 20 -14.75 -23.76 5.75
C GLN A 20 -15.63 -22.79 6.53
N VAL A 21 -16.95 -22.97 6.46
CA VAL A 21 -17.92 -22.11 7.15
C VAL A 21 -18.23 -22.73 8.52
N PRO A 22 -17.74 -22.15 9.63
CA PRO A 22 -17.80 -22.80 10.95
C PRO A 22 -19.21 -22.91 11.55
N GLU A 23 -20.16 -22.10 11.06
CA GLU A 23 -21.53 -22.04 11.61
C GLU A 23 -22.60 -22.63 10.68
N ALA A 24 -22.22 -23.11 9.48
CA ALA A 24 -23.17 -23.68 8.53
C ALA A 24 -23.28 -25.20 8.70
N GLN A 25 -24.51 -25.70 8.64
CA GLN A 25 -24.83 -27.12 8.60
C GLN A 25 -25.11 -27.56 7.15
N GLU A 26 -25.07 -28.87 6.92
CA GLU A 26 -25.46 -29.44 5.64
C GLU A 26 -26.92 -29.07 5.31
N GLY A 27 -27.13 -28.41 4.18
CA GLY A 27 -28.46 -27.94 3.74
C GLY A 27 -28.72 -26.44 3.94
N ASP A 28 -27.82 -25.72 4.60
CA ASP A 28 -27.94 -24.27 4.77
C ASP A 28 -27.65 -23.51 3.47
N SER A 29 -28.50 -22.53 3.17
CA SER A 29 -28.29 -21.61 2.06
C SER A 29 -27.29 -20.52 2.48
N VAL A 30 -26.23 -20.34 1.69
CA VAL A 30 -25.19 -19.33 1.93
C VAL A 30 -25.00 -18.43 0.71
N ASP A 31 -24.91 -17.12 0.95
CA ASP A 31 -24.58 -16.13 -0.07
C ASP A 31 -23.07 -15.85 -0.05
N VAL A 32 -22.41 -15.99 -1.22
CA VAL A 32 -20.96 -15.79 -1.35
C VAL A 32 -20.67 -14.54 -2.16
N PHE A 33 -19.95 -13.58 -1.55
CA PHE A 33 -19.47 -12.37 -2.21
C PHE A 33 -17.94 -12.41 -2.33
N VAL A 34 -17.44 -12.43 -3.56
CA VAL A 34 -15.99 -12.38 -3.84
C VAL A 34 -15.61 -10.97 -4.26
N ILE A 35 -14.84 -10.30 -3.42
CA ILE A 35 -14.28 -8.97 -3.71
C ILE A 35 -12.80 -9.16 -4.01
N PHE A 36 -12.41 -8.89 -5.25
CA PHE A 36 -10.99 -8.81 -5.59
C PHE A 36 -10.43 -7.52 -5.00
N PRO A 37 -9.33 -7.59 -4.22
CA PRO A 37 -8.67 -6.37 -3.80
C PRO A 37 -8.23 -5.61 -5.05
N GLU A 38 -8.40 -4.28 -5.03
CA GLU A 38 -7.84 -3.44 -6.06
C GLU A 38 -6.34 -3.73 -6.11
N LYS A 39 -5.88 -4.27 -7.24
CA LYS A 39 -4.45 -4.41 -7.47
C LYS A 39 -3.95 -2.97 -7.52
N VAL A 40 -3.34 -2.52 -6.43
CA VAL A 40 -2.60 -1.28 -6.44
C VAL A 40 -1.51 -1.51 -7.48
N GLU A 41 -1.76 -1.04 -8.70
CA GLU A 41 -0.71 -0.88 -9.68
C GLU A 41 0.26 0.07 -9.02
N THR A 42 1.30 -0.49 -8.42
CA THR A 42 2.50 0.24 -8.10
C THR A 42 3.07 0.62 -9.45
N LYS A 43 2.52 1.71 -10.03
CA LYS A 43 3.11 2.34 -11.20
C LYS A 43 4.55 2.56 -10.81
N LYS A 44 5.45 1.81 -11.44
CA LYS A 44 6.89 1.99 -11.30
C LYS A 44 7.15 3.38 -11.84
N ARG A 45 7.20 4.36 -10.92
CA ARG A 45 7.50 5.75 -11.27
C ARG A 45 8.94 5.79 -11.75
N SER A 46 9.20 6.49 -12.85
CA SER A 46 10.57 6.73 -13.26
C SER A 46 11.27 7.50 -12.17
N VAL A 47 12.54 7.16 -11.91
CA VAL A 47 13.37 7.93 -10.98
C VAL A 47 13.46 9.40 -11.44
N LEU A 48 13.43 9.63 -12.76
CA LEU A 48 13.43 10.97 -13.34
C LEU A 48 12.17 11.76 -12.97
N ASP A 49 10.98 11.14 -13.09
CA ASP A 49 9.70 11.80 -12.74
C ASP A 49 9.68 12.21 -11.26
N ILE A 50 10.26 11.37 -10.38
CA ILE A 50 10.36 11.66 -8.96
C ILE A 50 11.29 12.86 -8.71
N ILE A 51 12.44 12.91 -9.40
CA ILE A 51 13.39 14.02 -9.28
C ILE A 51 12.76 15.34 -9.77
N GLU A 52 12.06 15.31 -10.91
CA GLU A 52 11.35 16.49 -11.43
C GLU A 52 10.27 16.98 -10.47
N GLU A 53 9.46 16.08 -9.91
CA GLU A 53 8.44 16.44 -8.92
C GLU A 53 9.05 17.09 -7.67
N VAL A 54 10.20 16.58 -7.20
CA VAL A 54 10.93 17.13 -6.06
C VAL A 54 11.47 18.53 -6.37
N HIS A 55 12.06 18.73 -7.55
CA HIS A 55 12.53 20.04 -8.00
C HIS A 55 11.40 21.04 -8.22
N ALA A 56 10.21 20.59 -8.62
CA ALA A 56 9.04 21.45 -8.77
C ALA A 56 8.52 21.96 -7.41
N LYS A 57 8.64 21.15 -6.36
CA LYS A 57 8.11 21.48 -5.01
C LYS A 57 9.12 22.18 -4.11
N ARG A 58 10.41 22.10 -4.41
CA ARG A 58 11.48 22.64 -3.57
C ARG A 58 12.32 23.62 -4.36
N PRO A 59 12.62 24.81 -3.81
CA PRO A 59 13.58 25.69 -4.45
C PRO A 59 14.94 24.98 -4.55
N PRO A 60 15.65 25.12 -5.69
CA PRO A 60 16.99 24.59 -5.81
C PRO A 60 17.89 25.25 -4.77
N LYS A 61 18.74 24.45 -4.11
CA LYS A 61 19.76 24.94 -3.17
C LYS A 61 21.14 24.74 -3.78
N SER A 62 22.03 25.72 -3.59
CA SER A 62 23.43 25.53 -3.93
C SER A 62 24.11 24.58 -2.94
N ALA A 63 25.24 24.00 -3.35
CA ALA A 63 26.05 23.19 -2.45
C ALA A 63 26.51 24.00 -1.22
N GLU A 64 26.86 25.29 -1.40
CA GLU A 64 27.30 26.12 -0.28
C GLU A 64 26.15 26.42 0.71
N GLU A 65 24.92 26.56 0.22
CA GLU A 65 23.74 26.76 1.06
C GLU A 65 23.42 25.51 1.88
N ILE A 66 23.56 24.33 1.27
CA ILE A 66 23.40 23.04 1.96
C ILE A 66 24.47 22.90 3.04
N ASP A 67 25.73 23.18 2.70
CA ASP A 67 26.84 23.10 3.65
C ASP A 67 26.70 24.08 4.82
N ARG A 68 26.21 25.30 4.54
CA ARG A 68 25.90 26.28 5.58
C ARG A 68 24.81 25.77 6.52
N GLN A 69 23.70 25.28 5.97
CA GLN A 69 22.59 24.74 6.76
C GLN A 69 23.05 23.57 7.64
N LEU A 70 23.81 22.63 7.09
CA LEU A 70 24.33 21.48 7.84
C LEU A 70 25.26 21.91 8.99
N ARG A 71 26.05 22.97 8.79
CA ARG A 71 26.93 23.52 9.84
C ARG A 71 26.14 24.19 10.96
N GLU A 72 25.11 24.96 10.60
CA GLU A 72 24.20 25.62 11.55
C GLU A 72 23.43 24.57 12.37
N GLU A 73 22.87 23.55 11.71
CA GLU A 73 22.23 22.42 12.36
C GLU A 73 23.18 21.76 13.36
N ARG A 74 24.41 21.41 12.94
CA ARG A 74 25.41 20.81 13.85
C ARG A 74 25.74 21.70 15.05
N SER A 75 25.93 22.99 14.85
CA SER A 75 26.25 23.93 15.93
C SER A 75 25.12 24.16 16.93
N SER A 76 23.87 23.83 16.57
CA SER A 76 22.72 23.94 17.48
C SER A 76 22.55 22.76 18.43
N TRP A 77 23.38 21.72 18.28
CA TRP A 77 23.36 20.52 19.12
C TRP A 77 24.50 20.52 20.17
N ASP A 78 25.48 21.42 20.00
CA ASP A 78 26.54 21.74 20.97
C ASP A 78 26.07 22.85 21.93
#